data_AF-A0A150H1B0-F1
#
_entry.id   AF-A0A150H1B0-F1
#
_cell.length_a   1.000
_cell.length_b   1.000
_cell.length_c   1.000
_cell.angle_alpha   90.00
_cell.angle_beta   90.00
_cell.angle_gamma   90.00
#
_symmetry.space_group_name_H-M   'P 1'
#
loop_
_entity.id
_entity.type
_entity.pdbx_description
1 polymer ?
#
loop_
_entity_poly.entity_id
_entity_poly.type
_entity_poly.pdbx_seq_one_letter_code
_entity_poly.pdbx_strand_id
1 'polypeptide(L)'
;MGVVGSTSNILDFIAEKLNDALAAPRPERLQFVLGTEAGMITSIVRKVQGLLQKSGRRDVEVEIVFPVASSSITTDRQTTSGGPVQLPGGLAVVPGPASGEGCSLEGGCAACPYMKMNTLAALSTVCERIGSPAGEATLERYRPRSYGDERVGGRSLASAGCVPILHMRHFQKNSAFSPQLLQDITSREGH
;
A
#
# COMPACT_ATOMS: atom_id res chain seq x y z
N MET A 1 -18.45 5.82 -11.94
CA MET A 1 -17.33 6.79 -11.97
C MET A 1 -16.24 6.26 -11.06
N GLY A 2 -14.97 6.22 -11.49
CA GLY A 2 -13.85 5.73 -10.67
C GLY A 2 -13.24 6.81 -9.77
N VAL A 3 -12.26 6.44 -8.94
CA VAL A 3 -11.50 7.36 -8.08
C VAL A 3 -10.00 7.21 -8.35
N VAL A 4 -9.28 8.33 -8.34
CA VAL A 4 -7.81 8.38 -8.35
C VAL A 4 -7.38 9.14 -7.10
N GLY A 5 -6.51 8.56 -6.30
CA GLY A 5 -6.06 9.17 -5.05
C GLY A 5 -5.16 8.28 -4.24
N SER A 6 -4.88 8.70 -3.01
CA SER A 6 -4.15 7.86 -2.06
C SER A 6 -4.93 6.60 -1.75
N THR A 7 -4.21 5.62 -1.23
CA THR A 7 -4.77 4.40 -0.65
C THR A 7 -5.97 4.64 0.28
N SER A 8 -5.93 5.67 1.11
CA SER A 8 -7.05 6.03 2.00
C SER A 8 -8.26 6.54 1.22
N ASN A 9 -8.03 7.33 0.15
CA ASN A 9 -9.13 7.81 -0.69
C ASN A 9 -9.86 6.67 -1.40
N ILE A 10 -9.12 5.64 -1.84
CA ILE A 10 -9.70 4.43 -2.44
C ILE A 10 -10.59 3.70 -1.41
N LEU A 11 -10.09 3.53 -0.18
CA LEU A 11 -10.84 2.88 0.91
C LEU A 11 -12.12 3.63 1.28
N ASP A 12 -12.07 4.96 1.30
CA ASP A 12 -13.22 5.78 1.64
C ASP A 12 -14.27 5.78 0.53
N PHE A 13 -13.83 5.83 -0.73
CA PHE A 13 -14.72 5.70 -1.88
C PHE A 13 -15.46 4.35 -1.91
N ILE A 14 -14.77 3.23 -1.66
CA ILE A 14 -15.40 1.90 -1.59
C ILE A 14 -16.42 1.85 -0.45
N ALA A 15 -16.07 2.40 0.71
CA ALA A 15 -16.96 2.44 1.87
C ALA A 15 -18.22 3.27 1.61
N GLU A 16 -18.07 4.44 0.97
CA GLU A 16 -19.20 5.30 0.60
C GLU A 16 -20.15 4.58 -0.36
N LYS A 17 -19.63 4.00 -1.45
CA LYS A 17 -20.45 3.26 -2.44
C LYS A 17 -21.15 2.04 -1.84
N LEU A 18 -20.49 1.35 -0.91
CA LEU A 18 -21.11 0.24 -0.19
C LEU A 18 -22.24 0.73 0.73
N ASN A 19 -22.05 1.84 1.45
CA ASN A 19 -23.10 2.42 2.27
C ASN A 19 -24.31 2.84 1.43
N ASP A 20 -24.08 3.44 0.25
CA ASP A 20 -25.15 3.78 -0.70
C ASP A 20 -25.97 2.53 -1.10
N ALA A 21 -25.29 1.43 -1.46
CA ALA A 21 -25.93 0.17 -1.86
C ALA A 21 -26.68 -0.50 -0.69
N LEU A 22 -26.11 -0.44 0.52
CA LEU A 22 -26.73 -0.98 1.72
C LEU A 22 -28.00 -0.22 2.12
N ALA A 23 -28.04 1.10 1.88
CA ALA A 23 -29.21 1.94 2.13
C ALA A 23 -30.34 1.73 1.11
N ALA A 24 -30.04 1.27 -0.10
CA ALA A 24 -31.04 1.00 -1.13
C ALA A 24 -31.75 -0.34 -0.86
N PRO A 25 -33.10 -0.43 -0.88
CA PRO A 25 -33.84 -1.65 -0.57
C PRO A 25 -33.87 -2.66 -1.73
N ARG A 26 -32.76 -2.79 -2.47
CA ARG A 26 -32.62 -3.71 -3.60
C ARG A 26 -31.33 -4.53 -3.46
N PRO A 27 -31.33 -5.78 -3.96
CA PRO A 27 -30.09 -6.52 -4.15
C PRO A 27 -29.15 -5.77 -5.10
N GLU A 28 -27.85 -5.84 -4.82
CA GLU A 28 -26.85 -5.13 -5.63
C GLU A 28 -25.48 -5.83 -5.55
N ARG A 29 -24.80 -5.93 -6.69
CA ARG A 29 -23.41 -6.38 -6.77
C ARG A 29 -22.53 -5.21 -7.20
N LEU A 30 -21.63 -4.80 -6.32
CA LEU A 30 -20.63 -3.76 -6.58
C LEU A 30 -19.34 -4.42 -7.06
N GLN A 31 -18.72 -3.88 -8.12
CA GLN A 31 -17.42 -4.33 -8.60
C GLN A 31 -16.41 -3.18 -8.59
N PHE A 32 -15.24 -3.43 -8.00
CA PHE A 32 -14.13 -2.47 -7.93
C PHE A 32 -12.87 -3.08 -8.54
N VAL A 33 -12.30 -2.42 -9.55
CA VAL A 33 -11.00 -2.79 -10.13
C VAL A 33 -9.93 -1.88 -9.56
N LEU A 34 -8.90 -2.43 -8.91
CA LEU A 34 -7.93 -1.67 -8.13
C LEU A 34 -6.53 -1.74 -8.71
N GLY A 35 -6.06 -0.61 -9.27
CA GLY A 35 -4.65 -0.43 -9.68
C GLY A 35 -3.75 0.01 -8.52
N THR A 36 -3.69 -0.76 -7.43
CA THR A 36 -2.89 -0.44 -6.24
C THR A 36 -2.01 -1.62 -5.80
N GLU A 37 -1.10 -1.38 -4.86
CA GLU A 37 -0.23 -2.42 -4.33
C GLU A 37 -1.05 -3.49 -3.55
N ALA A 38 -0.68 -4.76 -3.71
CA ALA A 38 -1.34 -5.90 -3.07
C ALA A 38 -1.36 -5.83 -1.53
N GLY A 39 -0.47 -5.05 -0.90
CA GLY A 39 -0.46 -4.83 0.55
C GLY A 39 -1.78 -4.26 1.10
N MET A 40 -2.61 -3.68 0.22
CA MET A 40 -3.88 -3.07 0.61
C MET A 40 -5.08 -4.00 0.62
N ILE A 41 -4.96 -5.21 0.05
CA ILE A 41 -6.04 -6.20 -0.04
C ILE A 41 -6.65 -6.42 1.34
N THR A 42 -5.83 -6.73 2.34
CA THR A 42 -6.30 -7.07 3.69
C THR A 42 -7.09 -5.94 4.33
N SER A 43 -6.61 -4.70 4.23
CA SER A 43 -7.29 -3.54 4.83
C SER A 43 -8.62 -3.25 4.15
N ILE A 44 -8.68 -3.38 2.82
CA ILE A 44 -9.90 -3.18 2.04
C ILE A 44 -10.93 -4.27 2.37
N VAL A 45 -10.52 -5.54 2.30
CA VAL A 45 -11.40 -6.69 2.58
C VAL A 45 -11.95 -6.61 4.00
N ARG A 46 -11.11 -6.29 5.00
CA ARG A 46 -11.57 -6.12 6.40
C ARG A 46 -12.60 -5.00 6.54
N LYS A 47 -12.39 -3.84 5.91
CA LYS A 47 -13.33 -2.71 5.97
C LYS A 47 -14.66 -3.06 5.32
N VAL A 48 -14.64 -3.67 4.13
CA VAL A 48 -15.84 -4.11 3.39
C VAL A 48 -16.61 -5.19 4.15
N GLN A 49 -15.93 -6.23 4.63
CA GLN A 49 -16.54 -7.30 5.44
C GLN A 49 -17.17 -6.72 6.71
N GLY A 50 -16.48 -5.79 7.38
CA GLY A 50 -17.01 -5.13 8.57
C GLY A 50 -18.29 -4.32 8.29
N LEU A 51 -18.40 -3.67 7.13
CA LEU A 51 -19.62 -2.94 6.73
C LEU A 51 -20.78 -3.89 6.38
N LEU A 52 -20.51 -4.96 5.64
CA LEU A 52 -21.52 -5.98 5.30
C LEU A 52 -22.03 -6.72 6.55
N GLN A 53 -21.16 -7.07 7.48
CA GLN A 53 -21.56 -7.72 8.73
C GLN A 53 -22.43 -6.80 9.59
N LYS A 54 -22.07 -5.51 9.67
CA LYS A 54 -22.84 -4.51 10.44
C LYS A 54 -24.23 -4.26 9.87
N SER A 55 -24.40 -4.34 8.55
CA SER A 55 -25.71 -4.14 7.92
C SER A 55 -26.63 -5.35 8.06
N GLY A 56 -26.07 -6.55 8.26
CA GLY A 56 -26.83 -7.80 8.36
C GLY A 56 -27.46 -8.27 7.04
N ARG A 57 -27.22 -7.55 5.94
CA ARG A 57 -27.74 -7.89 4.61
C ARG A 57 -26.89 -8.96 3.94
N ARG A 58 -27.57 -9.86 3.22
CA ARG A 58 -26.96 -10.98 2.48
C ARG A 58 -27.17 -10.91 0.97
N ASP A 59 -27.92 -9.92 0.52
CA ASP A 59 -28.30 -9.67 -0.87
C ASP A 59 -27.47 -8.57 -1.52
N VAL A 60 -26.44 -8.06 -0.82
CA VAL A 60 -25.46 -7.11 -1.34
C VAL A 60 -24.10 -7.78 -1.41
N GLU A 61 -23.51 -7.77 -2.60
CA GLU A 61 -22.22 -8.40 -2.89
C GLU A 61 -21.19 -7.35 -3.28
N VAL A 62 -19.93 -7.56 -2.89
CA VAL A 62 -18.81 -6.71 -3.28
C VAL A 62 -17.71 -7.57 -3.87
N GLU A 63 -17.40 -7.33 -5.14
CA GLU A 63 -16.31 -7.94 -5.87
C GLU A 63 -15.16 -6.94 -5.99
N ILE A 64 -13.96 -7.39 -5.62
CA ILE A 64 -12.74 -6.57 -5.68
C ILE A 64 -11.74 -7.30 -6.56
N VAL A 65 -11.44 -6.70 -7.70
CA VAL A 65 -10.54 -7.23 -8.73
C VAL A 65 -9.21 -6.50 -8.62
N PHE A 66 -8.15 -7.26 -8.33
CA PHE A 66 -6.78 -6.77 -8.38
C PHE A 66 -6.14 -7.25 -9.68
N PRO A 67 -5.88 -6.37 -10.66
CA PRO A 67 -5.20 -6.76 -11.88
C PRO A 67 -3.80 -7.29 -11.55
N VAL A 68 -3.48 -8.46 -12.10
CA VAL A 68 -2.12 -9.02 -12.06
C VAL A 68 -1.38 -8.67 -13.36
N ALA A 69 -0.07 -8.53 -13.28
CA ALA A 69 0.74 -8.41 -14.49
C ALA A 69 0.61 -9.70 -15.31
N SER A 70 0.59 -9.58 -16.64
CA SER A 70 0.46 -10.74 -17.54
C SER A 70 1.58 -11.76 -17.36
N SER A 71 2.77 -11.32 -16.96
CA SER A 71 3.93 -12.15 -16.60
C SER A 71 3.71 -13.03 -15.36
N SER A 72 2.63 -12.81 -14.63
CA SER A 72 2.34 -13.44 -13.34
C SER A 72 1.18 -14.44 -13.42
N ILE A 73 0.69 -14.67 -14.64
CA ILE A 73 -0.30 -15.67 -14.98
C ILE A 73 0.46 -16.94 -15.32
N THR A 74 0.29 -17.99 -14.53
CA THR A 74 0.88 -19.30 -14.85
C THR A 74 0.17 -19.87 -16.07
N THR A 75 0.95 -20.14 -17.12
CA THR A 75 0.48 -20.79 -18.36
C THR A 75 1.09 -22.19 -18.47
N ASP A 76 0.57 -23.01 -19.39
CA ASP A 76 1.00 -24.40 -19.65
C ASP A 76 2.53 -24.60 -19.79
N ARG A 77 3.30 -23.54 -20.07
CA ARG A 77 4.76 -23.63 -20.27
C ARG A 77 5.55 -23.65 -18.96
N GLN A 78 4.94 -23.40 -17.80
CA GLN A 78 5.63 -23.22 -16.51
C GLN A 78 5.47 -24.37 -15.48
N THR A 79 4.63 -25.38 -15.74
CA THR A 79 4.31 -26.45 -14.77
C THR A 79 5.16 -27.72 -15.01
N THR A 80 6.36 -27.79 -14.43
CA THR A 80 7.17 -29.04 -14.42
C THR A 80 6.92 -29.96 -13.22
N SER A 81 5.87 -29.75 -12.43
CA SER A 81 5.56 -30.65 -11.31
C SER A 81 4.10 -30.50 -10.82
N GLY A 82 3.21 -31.35 -11.32
CA GLY A 82 1.78 -31.43 -10.94
C GLY A 82 0.86 -30.79 -11.97
N GLY A 83 0.12 -31.62 -12.72
CA GLY A 83 -0.66 -31.21 -13.89
C GLY A 83 -1.81 -30.21 -13.59
N PRO A 84 -2.22 -29.40 -14.58
CA PRO A 84 -3.15 -28.28 -14.38
C PRO A 84 -4.59 -28.75 -14.13
N VAL A 85 -5.31 -28.01 -13.28
CA VAL A 85 -6.78 -28.07 -13.17
C VAL A 85 -7.37 -27.36 -14.40
N GLN A 86 -8.12 -28.06 -15.24
CA GLN A 86 -8.75 -27.48 -16.44
C GLN A 86 -10.00 -26.67 -16.06
N LEU A 87 -10.05 -25.41 -16.49
CA LEU A 87 -11.29 -24.62 -16.43
C LEU A 87 -12.26 -25.06 -17.54
N PRO A 88 -13.58 -24.88 -17.36
CA PRO A 88 -14.56 -25.14 -18.42
C PRO A 88 -14.23 -24.29 -19.66
N GLY A 89 -13.96 -24.94 -20.79
CA GLY A 89 -13.48 -24.29 -22.02
C GLY A 89 -12.05 -24.65 -22.45
N GLY A 90 -11.37 -25.57 -21.75
CA GLY A 90 -10.08 -26.12 -22.19
C GLY A 90 -8.87 -25.20 -21.98
N LEU A 91 -9.05 -24.07 -21.28
CA LEU A 91 -7.97 -23.19 -20.88
C LEU A 91 -7.36 -23.66 -19.56
N ALA A 92 -6.13 -24.15 -19.62
CA ALA A 92 -5.29 -24.43 -18.45
C ALA A 92 -4.66 -23.11 -17.96
N VAL A 93 -5.45 -22.27 -17.29
CA VAL A 93 -4.98 -21.03 -16.68
C VAL A 93 -5.24 -21.11 -15.18
N VAL A 94 -4.16 -21.09 -14.40
CA VAL A 94 -4.25 -20.92 -12.94
C VAL A 94 -3.86 -19.47 -12.63
N PRO A 95 -4.80 -18.63 -12.18
CA PRO A 95 -4.48 -17.28 -11.73
C PRO A 95 -3.54 -17.32 -10.52
N GLY A 96 -2.35 -16.72 -10.65
CA GLY A 96 -1.31 -16.70 -9.61
C GLY A 96 -0.02 -17.40 -10.04
N PRO A 97 1.09 -17.18 -9.32
CA PRO A 97 2.36 -17.84 -9.61
C PRO A 97 2.27 -19.35 -9.37
N ALA A 98 3.02 -20.13 -10.15
CA ALA A 98 2.95 -21.60 -10.21
C ALA A 98 3.20 -22.33 -8.87
N SER A 99 3.73 -21.62 -7.88
CA SER A 99 4.09 -22.16 -6.57
C SER A 99 3.01 -22.01 -5.49
N GLY A 100 1.79 -21.54 -5.83
CA GLY A 100 0.68 -21.40 -4.87
C GLY A 100 0.85 -20.32 -3.79
N GLU A 101 2.04 -19.72 -3.69
CA GLU A 101 2.30 -18.53 -2.89
C GLU A 101 1.78 -17.30 -3.64
N GLY A 102 0.61 -16.79 -3.27
CA GLY A 102 0.14 -15.50 -3.78
C GLY A 102 1.27 -14.45 -3.74
N CYS A 103 1.50 -13.78 -4.87
CA CYS A 103 2.46 -12.68 -5.05
C CYS A 103 3.83 -12.93 -4.37
N SER A 104 4.72 -13.72 -4.98
CA SER A 104 6.10 -13.92 -4.49
C SER A 104 6.91 -12.61 -4.41
N LEU A 105 8.11 -12.69 -3.84
CA LEU A 105 9.10 -11.61 -3.80
C LEU A 105 9.55 -11.13 -5.19
N GLU A 106 9.35 -11.96 -6.23
CA GLU A 106 9.74 -11.67 -7.62
C GLU A 106 8.70 -10.85 -8.40
N GLY A 107 7.67 -10.30 -7.73
CA GLY A 107 6.88 -9.20 -8.30
C GLY A 107 5.77 -9.64 -9.25
N GLY A 108 4.99 -10.65 -8.86
CA GLY A 108 3.84 -11.08 -9.67
C GLY A 108 2.60 -10.18 -9.59
N CYS A 109 2.38 -9.56 -8.44
CA CYS A 109 1.34 -8.56 -8.23
C CYS A 109 2.04 -7.22 -8.02
N ALA A 110 1.37 -6.09 -8.25
CA ALA A 110 1.91 -4.78 -7.86
C ALA A 110 2.35 -4.84 -6.38
N ALA A 111 3.65 -5.02 -6.15
CA ALA A 111 4.23 -5.33 -4.85
C ALA A 111 5.61 -4.70 -4.81
N CYS A 112 5.83 -3.82 -3.84
CA CYS A 112 7.12 -3.22 -3.62
C CYS A 112 8.01 -4.24 -2.89
N PRO A 113 9.13 -4.71 -3.50
CA PRO A 113 10.01 -5.68 -2.84
C PRO A 113 10.55 -5.15 -1.51
N TYR A 114 10.79 -3.84 -1.42
CA TYR A 114 11.23 -3.19 -0.19
C TYR A 114 10.20 -3.23 0.94
N MET A 115 8.90 -3.17 0.62
CA MET A 115 7.84 -3.27 1.63
C MET A 115 7.66 -4.71 2.15
N LYS A 116 7.93 -5.71 1.30
CA LYS A 116 7.85 -7.14 1.64
C LYS A 116 9.07 -7.70 2.38
N MET A 117 10.15 -6.94 2.52
CA MET A 117 11.32 -7.37 3.28
C MET A 117 11.08 -7.44 4.80
N ASN A 118 10.01 -6.83 5.30
CA ASN A 118 9.62 -6.93 6.71
C ASN A 118 8.86 -8.24 6.96
N THR A 119 9.45 -9.15 7.73
CA THR A 119 8.81 -10.40 8.14
C THR A 119 8.46 -10.36 9.62
N LEU A 120 7.43 -11.12 10.02
CA LEU A 120 7.05 -11.25 11.43
C LEU A 120 8.21 -11.80 12.28
N ALA A 121 8.93 -12.80 11.78
CA ALA A 121 10.09 -13.37 12.47
C ALA A 121 11.20 -12.33 12.70
N ALA A 122 11.49 -11.50 11.69
CA ALA A 122 12.46 -10.43 11.84
C ALA A 122 12.01 -9.39 12.87
N LEU A 123 10.72 -9.02 12.88
CA LEU A 123 10.16 -8.10 13.87
C LEU A 123 10.27 -8.66 15.29
N SER A 124 9.83 -9.91 15.51
CA SER A 124 9.93 -10.57 16.83
C SER A 124 11.37 -10.63 17.33
N THR A 125 12.31 -10.98 16.44
CA THR A 125 13.75 -11.01 16.76
C THR A 125 14.27 -9.64 17.20
N VAL A 126 13.80 -8.55 16.58
CA VAL A 126 14.17 -7.19 17.00
C VAL A 126 13.53 -6.86 18.35
N CYS A 127 12.25 -7.18 18.56
CA CYS A 127 11.54 -6.93 19.82
C CYS A 127 12.20 -7.64 21.01
N GLU A 128 12.65 -8.88 20.85
CA GLU A 128 13.35 -9.65 21.90
C GLU A 128 14.69 -9.05 22.31
N ARG A 129 15.32 -8.26 21.43
CA ARG A 129 16.62 -7.62 21.69
C ARG A 129 16.49 -6.28 22.42
N ILE A 130 15.34 -5.63 22.31
CA ILE A 130 15.07 -4.33 22.95
C ILE A 130 14.98 -4.53 24.48
N GLY A 131 15.64 -3.65 25.25
CA GLY A 131 15.62 -3.70 26.71
C GLY A 131 16.63 -4.68 27.34
N SER A 132 17.47 -5.33 26.54
CA SER A 132 18.61 -6.12 27.02
C SER A 132 19.93 -5.46 26.59
N PRO A 133 20.94 -5.31 27.47
CA PRO A 133 22.21 -4.66 27.11
C PRO A 133 22.92 -5.33 25.91
N ALA A 134 22.88 -6.66 25.84
CA ALA A 134 23.49 -7.42 24.75
C ALA A 134 22.70 -7.30 23.43
N GLY A 135 21.37 -7.26 23.53
CA GLY A 135 20.50 -7.05 22.37
C GLY A 135 20.66 -5.65 21.78
N GLU A 136 20.69 -4.63 22.62
CA GLU A 136 20.88 -3.23 22.18
C GLU A 136 22.25 -3.01 21.55
N ALA A 137 23.33 -3.57 22.11
CA ALA A 137 24.65 -3.54 21.48
C ALA A 137 24.65 -4.16 20.07
N THR A 138 23.84 -5.19 19.85
CA THR A 138 23.68 -5.81 18.52
C THR A 138 22.86 -4.93 17.57
N LEU A 139 21.89 -4.17 18.09
CA LEU A 139 21.05 -3.25 17.31
C LEU A 139 21.81 -1.98 16.88
N GLU A 140 22.82 -1.56 17.62
CA GLU A 140 23.57 -0.32 17.32
C GLU A 140 24.21 -0.35 15.91
N ARG A 141 24.62 -1.54 15.42
CA ARG A 141 25.16 -1.69 14.06
C ARG A 141 24.16 -1.39 12.94
N TYR A 142 22.86 -1.45 13.25
CA TYR A 142 21.77 -1.18 12.33
C TYR A 142 21.24 0.25 12.45
N ARG A 143 21.83 1.05 13.35
CA ARG A 143 21.44 2.44 13.53
C ARG A 143 21.65 3.20 12.23
N PRO A 144 20.61 3.90 11.73
CA PRO A 144 20.77 4.75 10.55
C PRO A 144 21.88 5.78 10.77
N ARG A 145 22.64 6.06 9.71
CA ARG A 145 23.68 7.10 9.73
C ARG A 145 23.04 8.42 10.19
N SER A 146 23.59 9.00 11.25
CA SER A 146 23.15 10.31 11.74
C SER A 146 23.85 11.40 10.95
N TYR A 147 23.09 12.22 10.22
CA TYR A 147 23.58 13.35 9.43
C TYR A 147 23.80 14.61 10.29
N GLY A 148 24.50 14.47 11.41
CA GLY A 148 24.65 15.54 12.40
C GLY A 148 25.48 16.73 11.92
N ASP A 149 26.59 16.45 11.21
CA ASP A 149 27.57 17.46 10.81
C ASP A 149 27.36 17.98 9.39
N GLU A 150 26.53 17.31 8.59
CA GLU A 150 26.25 17.70 7.21
C GLU A 150 25.35 18.94 7.20
N ARG A 151 25.85 20.03 6.60
CA ARG A 151 25.16 21.32 6.55
C ARG A 151 24.85 21.72 5.11
N VAL A 152 23.64 22.24 4.91
CA VAL A 152 23.18 22.83 3.64
C VAL A 152 22.84 24.29 3.92
N GLY A 153 23.55 25.22 3.30
CA GLY A 153 23.32 26.67 3.51
C GLY A 153 23.45 27.10 4.98
N GLY A 154 24.39 26.52 5.73
CA GLY A 154 24.61 26.82 7.15
C GLY A 154 23.64 26.14 8.14
N ARG A 155 22.58 25.47 7.65
CA ARG A 155 21.62 24.69 8.45
C ARG A 155 21.98 23.21 8.44
N SER A 156 21.59 22.44 9.46
CA SER A 156 21.75 20.97 9.42
C SER A 156 20.90 20.36 8.30
N LEU A 157 21.34 19.23 7.74
CA LEU A 157 20.59 18.53 6.69
C LEU A 157 19.15 18.21 7.11
N ALA A 158 18.96 17.77 8.36
CA ALA A 158 17.63 17.52 8.92
C ALA A 158 16.76 18.79 8.95
N SER A 159 17.33 19.94 9.37
CA SER A 159 16.60 21.21 9.39
C SER A 159 16.22 21.65 7.97
N ALA A 160 17.12 21.52 7.00
CA ALA A 160 16.85 21.84 5.62
C ALA A 160 15.77 20.93 5.00
N GLY A 161 15.85 19.61 5.25
CA GLY A 161 14.87 18.64 4.75
C GLY A 161 13.47 18.79 5.37
N CYS A 162 13.36 19.32 6.60
CA CYS A 162 12.08 19.58 7.24
C CYS A 162 11.31 20.76 6.63
N VAL A 163 11.98 21.73 6.01
CA VAL A 163 11.34 22.93 5.43
C VAL A 163 10.22 22.58 4.43
N PRO A 164 10.46 21.78 3.38
CA PRO A 164 9.39 21.41 2.43
C PRO A 164 8.26 20.59 3.08
N ILE A 165 8.57 19.75 4.08
CA ILE A 165 7.56 18.97 4.81
C ILE A 165 6.61 19.90 5.58
N LEU A 166 7.16 20.93 6.24
CA LEU A 166 6.37 21.92 6.98
C LEU A 166 5.52 22.79 6.05
N HIS A 167 6.05 23.16 4.88
CA HIS A 167 5.28 23.86 3.85
C HIS A 167 4.12 23.01 3.30
N MET A 168 4.37 21.72 3.01
CA MET A 168 3.33 20.78 2.62
C MET A 168 2.25 20.68 3.71
N ARG A 169 2.63 20.56 4.98
CA ARG A 169 1.70 20.52 6.11
C ARG A 169 0.88 21.80 6.25
N HIS A 170 1.51 22.97 6.05
CA HIS A 170 0.80 24.25 6.07
C HIS A 170 -0.25 24.31 4.95
N PHE A 171 0.11 23.90 3.73
CA PHE A 171 -0.80 23.86 2.60
C PHE A 171 -1.97 22.91 2.84
N GLN A 172 -1.71 21.69 3.32
CA GLN A 172 -2.76 20.73 3.66
C GLN A 172 -3.74 21.25 4.72
N LYS A 173 -3.28 22.07 5.67
CA LYS A 173 -4.12 22.62 6.73
C LYS A 173 -4.92 23.86 6.29
N ASN A 174 -4.29 24.75 5.51
CA ASN A 174 -4.83 26.08 5.24
C ASN A 174 -5.30 26.27 3.80
N SER A 175 -5.09 25.28 2.92
CA SER A 175 -5.34 25.34 1.48
C SER A 175 -4.66 26.54 0.80
N ALA A 176 -3.59 27.05 1.40
CA ALA A 176 -2.85 28.22 0.94
C ALA A 176 -1.35 28.04 1.21
N PHE A 177 -0.52 28.58 0.31
CA PHE A 177 0.93 28.58 0.48
C PHE A 177 1.33 29.47 1.66
N SER A 178 2.30 29.00 2.45
CA SER A 178 2.85 29.81 3.53
C SER A 178 3.60 31.02 2.96
N PRO A 179 3.55 32.21 3.58
CA PRO A 179 4.29 33.40 3.13
C PRO A 179 5.79 33.14 2.96
N GLN A 180 6.37 32.33 3.85
CA GLN A 180 7.79 31.93 3.80
C GLN A 180 8.14 31.12 2.55
N LEU A 181 7.21 30.27 2.06
CA LEU A 181 7.41 29.51 0.82
C LEU A 181 7.32 30.44 -0.39
N LEU A 182 6.34 31.34 -0.42
CA LEU A 182 6.19 32.32 -1.50
C LEU A 182 7.42 33.23 -1.59
N GLN A 183 7.95 33.65 -0.44
CA GLN A 183 9.20 34.42 -0.38
C GLN A 183 10.40 33.59 -0.87
N ASP A 184 10.53 32.33 -0.45
CA ASP A 184 11.61 31.44 -0.92
C ASP A 184 11.55 31.24 -2.45
N ILE A 185 10.36 31.01 -3.03
CA ILE A 185 10.19 30.86 -4.48
C ILE A 185 10.53 32.17 -5.21
N THR A 186 9.93 33.29 -4.81
CA THR A 186 10.09 34.57 -5.51
C THR A 186 11.50 35.15 -5.36
N SER A 187 12.20 34.88 -4.26
CA SER A 187 13.60 35.30 -4.06
C SER A 187 14.61 34.51 -4.92
N ARG A 188 14.23 33.35 -5.46
CA ARG A 188 15.09 32.52 -6.33
C ARG A 188 15.02 32.92 -7.80
N GLU A 189 13.96 33.60 -8.23
CA GLU A 189 13.80 34.06 -9.63
C GLU A 189 14.62 35.33 -9.96
N GLY A 190 15.46 35.81 -9.03
CA GLY A 190 16.34 36.97 -9.22
C GLY A 190 17.79 36.67 -9.61
N HIS A 191 18.12 35.42 -9.97
CA HIS A 191 19.46 35.00 -10.43
C HIS A 191 19.41 34.30 -11.78
#